data_AF-A0A2G2GZM0-F1
#
_entry.id   AF-A0A2G2GZM0-F1
#
_cell.length_a   1.000
_cell.length_b   1.000
_cell.length_c   1.000
_cell.angle_alpha   90.00
_cell.angle_beta   90.00
_cell.angle_gamma   90.00
#
_symmetry.space_group_name_H-M   'P 1'
#
loop_
_entity.id
_entity.type
_entity.pdbx_description
1 polymer ?
#
loop_
_entity_poly.entity_id
_entity_poly.type
_entity_poly.pdbx_seq_one_letter_code
_entity_poly.pdbx_strand_id
1 'polypeptide(L)'
;MVYSNASIYKEISEEAYLKMCSLLDEGRTPKNDGSDGYIIKYDPTHNSFKQSMIVVVFTGMWLEAILHQQIVAKHGEDEFKKYDFKSYREKLILLGVSSPEILDKTDSFKATRKELVHEKAFFDSGEIKVAQQEAELANQVMSSVSHALGI
;
A
#
# COMPACT_ATOMS: atom_id res chain seq x y z
N MET A 1 -1.20 7.99 -26.27
CA MET A 1 -1.14 8.39 -24.84
C MET A 1 -2.21 7.59 -24.13
N VAL A 2 -1.84 6.70 -23.21
CA VAL A 2 -2.83 5.90 -22.46
C VAL A 2 -3.39 6.80 -21.37
N TYR A 3 -4.65 7.21 -21.50
CA TYR A 3 -5.36 7.89 -20.43
C TYR A 3 -5.64 6.87 -19.33
N SER A 4 -5.04 7.06 -18.16
CA SER A 4 -5.21 6.20 -16.99
C SER A 4 -5.24 7.04 -15.75
N ASN A 5 -6.04 6.60 -14.77
CA ASN A 5 -6.13 7.22 -13.46
C ASN A 5 -4.98 6.80 -12.53
N ALA A 6 -3.96 6.08 -13.04
CA ALA A 6 -2.86 5.60 -12.22
C ALA A 6 -2.16 6.74 -11.44
N SER A 7 -1.90 7.89 -12.07
CA SER A 7 -1.31 9.04 -11.36
C SER A 7 -2.23 9.57 -10.25
N ILE A 8 -3.53 9.66 -10.51
CA ILE A 8 -4.52 10.08 -9.52
C ILE A 8 -4.59 9.10 -8.34
N TYR A 9 -4.53 7.78 -8.59
CA TYR A 9 -4.50 6.79 -7.52
C TYR A 9 -3.25 6.92 -6.63
N LYS A 10 -2.11 7.25 -7.24
CA LYS A 10 -0.86 7.54 -6.52
C LYS A 10 -1.02 8.79 -5.66
N GLU A 11 -1.47 9.90 -6.24
CA GLU A 11 -1.69 11.17 -5.54
C GLU A 11 -2.63 10.99 -4.33
N ILE A 12 -3.77 10.31 -4.51
CA ILE A 12 -4.71 10.05 -3.40
C ILE A 12 -4.05 9.24 -2.28
N SER A 13 -3.24 8.24 -2.63
CA SER A 13 -2.53 7.41 -1.65
C SER A 13 -1.49 8.23 -0.87
N GLU A 14 -0.70 9.05 -1.57
CA GLU A 14 0.33 9.90 -0.98
C GLU A 14 -0.29 10.98 -0.06
N GLU A 15 -1.35 11.65 -0.50
CA GLU A 15 -2.09 12.63 0.30
C GLU A 15 -2.65 12.01 1.59
N ALA A 16 -3.27 10.84 1.48
CA ALA A 16 -3.80 10.10 2.63
C ALA A 16 -2.69 9.65 3.58
N TYR A 17 -1.54 9.21 3.05
CA TYR A 17 -0.39 8.80 3.85
C TYR A 17 0.17 9.98 4.66
N LEU A 18 0.39 11.13 4.02
CA LEU A 18 0.83 12.34 4.70
C LEU A 18 -0.18 12.79 5.77
N LYS A 19 -1.48 12.71 5.48
CA LYS A 19 -2.51 13.05 6.46
C LYS A 19 -2.53 12.08 7.64
N MET A 20 -2.34 10.79 7.39
CA MET A 20 -2.21 9.77 8.44
C MET A 20 -1.03 10.07 9.37
N CYS A 21 0.15 10.39 8.81
CA CYS A 21 1.33 10.75 9.59
C CYS A 21 1.08 11.98 10.47
N SER A 22 0.50 13.05 9.91
CA SER A 22 0.12 14.25 10.68
C SER A 22 -0.80 13.92 11.86
N LEU A 23 -1.84 13.10 11.63
CA LEU A 23 -2.78 12.70 12.67
C LEU A 23 -2.14 11.83 13.76
N LEU A 24 -1.14 11.02 13.41
CA LEU A 24 -0.38 10.23 14.39
C LEU A 24 0.52 11.12 15.26
N ASP A 25 1.16 12.11 14.67
CA ASP A 25 2.02 13.04 15.39
C ASP A 25 1.21 13.98 16.29
N GLU A 26 0.07 14.49 15.82
CA GLU A 26 -0.90 15.26 16.63
C GLU A 26 -1.45 14.44 17.81
N GLY A 27 -1.54 13.11 17.63
CA GLY A 27 -1.97 12.17 18.66
C GLY A 27 -0.91 11.84 19.71
N ARG A 28 0.31 12.36 19.59
CA ARG A 28 1.44 12.07 20.49
C ARG A 28 1.79 13.30 21.31
N THR A 29 1.89 13.13 22.63
CA THR A 29 2.39 14.17 23.54
C THR A 29 3.56 13.61 24.35
N PRO A 30 4.71 14.30 24.43
CA PRO A 30 5.80 13.88 25.31
C PRO A 30 5.33 13.75 26.75
N LYS A 31 5.90 12.80 27.50
CA LYS A 31 5.60 12.71 28.94
C LYS A 31 6.18 13.92 29.67
N ASN A 32 5.39 14.52 30.55
CA ASN A 32 5.78 15.72 31.30
C ASN A 32 6.73 15.41 32.47
N ASP A 33 6.99 14.14 32.78
CA ASP A 33 7.82 13.70 33.90
C ASP A 33 9.32 13.59 33.55
N GLY A 34 9.71 13.95 32.33
CA GLY A 34 11.08 13.86 31.84
C GLY A 34 11.54 12.44 31.51
N SER A 35 10.66 11.44 31.60
CA SER A 35 10.94 10.08 31.12
C SER A 35 10.77 9.97 29.61
N ASP A 36 11.55 9.09 29.00
CA ASP A 36 11.42 8.83 27.57
C ASP A 36 10.03 8.24 27.21
N GLY A 37 9.50 8.68 26.07
CA GLY A 37 8.27 8.16 25.47
C GLY A 37 7.14 9.18 25.33
N TYR A 38 6.03 8.71 24.74
CA TYR A 38 4.87 9.53 24.40
C TYR A 38 3.59 8.99 25.05
N ILE A 39 2.68 9.90 25.38
CA ILE A 39 1.27 9.62 25.65
C ILE A 39 0.54 9.61 24.31
N ILE A 40 -0.14 8.51 24.00
CA ILE A 40 -0.97 8.39 22.79
C ILE A 40 -2.40 8.80 23.14
N LYS A 41 -2.88 9.85 22.51
CA LYS A 41 -4.26 10.31 22.62
C LYS A 41 -5.17 9.38 21.82
N TYR A 42 -6.21 8.86 22.47
CA TYR A 42 -7.24 8.07 21.79
C TYR A 42 -8.01 8.96 20.80
N ASP A 43 -8.12 8.51 19.54
CA ASP A 43 -8.91 9.14 18.49
C ASP A 43 -10.27 8.43 18.36
N PRO A 44 -11.36 8.97 18.93
CA PRO A 44 -12.68 8.35 18.87
C PRO A 44 -13.29 8.37 17.46
N THR A 45 -12.75 9.17 16.55
CA THR A 45 -13.22 9.27 15.17
C THR A 45 -12.45 8.37 14.22
N HIS A 46 -11.40 7.71 14.70
CA HIS A 46 -10.54 6.79 13.95
C HIS A 46 -10.03 7.40 12.63
N ASN A 47 -9.72 8.70 12.61
CA ASN A 47 -9.32 9.42 11.41
C ASN A 47 -8.01 8.87 10.83
N SER A 48 -7.01 8.59 11.67
CA SER A 48 -5.75 8.01 11.19
C SER A 48 -5.97 6.64 10.54
N PHE A 49 -6.80 5.80 11.15
CA PHE A 49 -7.19 4.50 10.60
C PHE A 49 -7.94 4.62 9.27
N LYS A 50 -8.88 5.57 9.15
CA LYS A 50 -9.57 5.84 7.88
C LYS A 50 -8.60 6.24 6.78
N GLN A 51 -7.62 7.09 7.09
CA GLN A 51 -6.57 7.45 6.13
C GLN A 51 -5.73 6.23 5.76
N SER A 52 -5.35 5.37 6.71
CA SER A 52 -4.64 4.12 6.41
C SER A 52 -5.38 3.22 5.42
N MET A 53 -6.71 3.10 5.57
CA MET A 53 -7.53 2.32 4.64
C MET A 53 -7.50 2.90 3.22
N ILE A 54 -7.54 4.23 3.09
CA ILE A 54 -7.40 4.92 1.80
C ILE A 54 -6.05 4.58 1.16
N VAL A 55 -4.94 4.70 1.91
CA VAL A 55 -3.59 4.36 1.42
C VAL A 55 -3.55 2.93 0.88
N VAL A 56 -4.03 1.94 1.65
CA VAL A 56 -3.99 0.52 1.27
C VAL A 56 -4.82 0.25 0.00
N VAL A 57 -6.03 0.81 -0.08
CA VAL A 57 -6.92 0.62 -1.23
C VAL A 57 -6.34 1.25 -2.50
N PHE A 58 -5.95 2.51 -2.43
CA PHE A 58 -5.48 3.26 -3.60
C PHE A 58 -4.10 2.80 -4.06
N THR A 59 -3.22 2.34 -3.15
CA THR A 59 -1.98 1.65 -3.53
C THR A 59 -2.26 0.38 -4.34
N GLY A 60 -3.27 -0.40 -3.95
CA GLY A 60 -3.63 -1.61 -4.68
C GLY A 60 -4.18 -1.31 -6.08
N MET A 61 -5.00 -0.25 -6.19
CA MET A 61 -5.52 0.22 -7.49
C MET A 61 -4.41 0.76 -8.39
N TRP A 62 -3.50 1.55 -7.83
CA TRP A 62 -2.32 2.04 -8.52
C TRP A 62 -1.44 0.90 -9.04
N LEU A 63 -1.12 -0.07 -8.18
CA LEU A 63 -0.23 -1.17 -8.52
C LEU A 63 -0.77 -2.00 -9.68
N GLU A 64 -2.07 -2.33 -9.66
CA GLU A 64 -2.70 -3.07 -10.75
C GLU A 64 -2.68 -2.27 -12.07
N ALA A 65 -3.02 -0.97 -12.01
CA ALA A 65 -3.03 -0.10 -13.18
C ALA A 65 -1.62 0.04 -13.81
N ILE A 66 -0.59 0.25 -12.98
CA ILE A 66 0.79 0.37 -13.45
C ILE A 66 1.31 -0.95 -14.02
N LEU A 67 1.07 -2.08 -13.36
CA LEU A 67 1.52 -3.38 -13.86
C LEU A 67 0.88 -3.68 -15.21
N HIS A 68 -0.42 -3.42 -15.36
CA HIS A 68 -1.10 -3.53 -16.65
C HIS A 68 -0.45 -2.65 -17.72
N GLN A 69 -0.29 -1.35 -17.45
CA GLN A 69 0.32 -0.41 -18.41
C GLN A 69 1.74 -0.83 -18.81
N GLN A 70 2.57 -1.23 -17.85
CA GLN A 70 3.96 -1.60 -18.10
C GLN A 70 4.06 -2.93 -18.87
N ILE A 71 3.23 -3.92 -18.53
CA ILE A 71 3.22 -5.20 -19.24
C ILE A 71 2.73 -5.01 -20.68
N VAL A 72 1.63 -4.29 -20.88
CA VAL A 72 1.12 -4.02 -22.23
C VAL A 72 2.14 -3.22 -23.06
N ALA A 73 2.81 -2.23 -22.47
CA ALA A 73 3.82 -1.45 -23.16
C ALA A 73 5.06 -2.27 -23.58
N LYS A 74 5.50 -3.23 -22.75
CA LYS A 74 6.72 -4.03 -23.02
C LYS A 74 6.46 -5.35 -23.75
N HIS A 75 5.33 -5.99 -23.51
CA HIS A 75 5.02 -7.36 -23.95
C HIS A 75 3.73 -7.47 -24.78
N GLY A 76 2.92 -6.42 -24.84
CA GLY A 76 1.64 -6.40 -25.55
C GLY A 76 0.46 -6.98 -24.74
N GLU A 77 -0.75 -6.73 -25.25
CA GLU A 77 -2.01 -7.10 -24.58
C GLU A 77 -2.21 -8.61 -24.46
N ASP A 78 -1.79 -9.39 -25.46
CA ASP A 78 -1.98 -10.85 -25.44
C ASP A 78 -1.12 -11.53 -24.37
N GLU A 79 0.04 -10.97 -24.06
CA GLU A 79 0.83 -11.45 -22.93
C GLU A 79 0.17 -11.05 -21.61
N PHE A 80 -0.31 -9.81 -21.49
CA PHE A 80 -1.02 -9.37 -20.29
C PHE A 80 -2.22 -10.25 -19.95
N LYS A 81 -3.02 -10.69 -20.93
CA LYS A 81 -4.17 -11.58 -20.68
C LYS A 81 -3.79 -12.88 -19.96
N LYS A 82 -2.57 -13.40 -20.19
CA LYS A 82 -2.05 -14.59 -19.48
C LYS A 82 -1.67 -14.28 -18.04
N TYR A 83 -1.36 -13.01 -17.76
CA TYR A 83 -0.90 -12.49 -16.47
C TYR A 83 -1.98 -11.77 -15.67
N ASP A 84 -3.15 -11.46 -16.24
CA ASP A 84 -4.20 -10.66 -15.62
C ASP A 84 -4.59 -11.18 -14.21
N PHE A 85 -4.80 -12.49 -14.09
CA PHE A 85 -5.12 -13.17 -12.82
C PHE A 85 -3.91 -13.63 -12.00
N LYS A 86 -2.69 -13.33 -12.45
CA LYS A 86 -1.46 -13.73 -11.76
C LYS A 86 -1.14 -12.80 -10.60
N SER A 87 -0.29 -13.28 -9.70
CA SER A 87 0.17 -12.48 -8.55
C SER A 87 0.97 -11.25 -8.99
N TYR A 88 1.00 -10.23 -8.11
CA TYR A 88 1.87 -9.07 -8.32
C TYR A 88 3.33 -9.49 -8.47
N ARG A 89 3.81 -10.47 -7.68
CA ARG A 89 5.15 -11.06 -7.84
C ARG A 89 5.39 -11.59 -9.25
N GLU A 90 4.50 -12.43 -9.79
CA GLU A 90 4.64 -12.97 -11.15
C GLU A 90 4.67 -11.85 -12.21
N LYS A 91 3.82 -10.82 -12.06
CA LYS A 91 3.79 -9.64 -12.93
C LYS A 91 5.09 -8.82 -12.84
N LEU A 92 5.64 -8.62 -11.64
CA LEU A 92 6.89 -7.90 -11.40
C LEU A 92 8.10 -8.66 -11.96
N ILE A 93 8.15 -9.99 -11.78
CA ILE A 93 9.19 -10.84 -12.36
C ILE A 93 9.19 -10.77 -13.88
N LEU A 94 8.00 -10.80 -14.51
CA LEU A 94 7.86 -10.62 -15.96
C LEU A 94 8.47 -9.28 -16.42
N LEU A 95 8.28 -8.22 -15.64
CA LEU A 95 8.84 -6.89 -15.92
C LEU A 95 10.34 -6.75 -15.62
N GLY A 96 11.00 -7.82 -15.16
CA GLY A 96 12.43 -7.87 -14.87
C GLY A 96 12.81 -7.55 -13.41
N VAL A 97 11.84 -7.43 -12.50
CA VAL A 97 12.10 -7.19 -11.08
C VAL A 97 12.43 -8.50 -10.38
N SER A 98 13.65 -8.62 -9.86
CA SER A 98 14.15 -9.82 -9.18
C SER A 98 14.56 -9.59 -7.72
N SER A 99 14.52 -8.34 -7.23
CA SER A 99 14.90 -8.02 -5.84
C SER A 99 13.97 -8.72 -4.85
N PRO A 100 14.47 -9.64 -3.99
CA PRO A 100 13.65 -10.34 -3.01
C PRO A 100 12.92 -9.39 -2.07
N GLU A 101 13.58 -8.29 -1.67
CA GLU A 101 12.98 -7.28 -0.79
C GLU A 101 11.69 -6.68 -1.38
N ILE A 102 11.69 -6.35 -2.67
CA ILE A 102 10.53 -5.76 -3.34
C ILE A 102 9.42 -6.81 -3.50
N LEU A 103 9.80 -8.03 -3.89
CA LEU A 103 8.85 -9.11 -4.13
C LEU A 103 8.17 -9.54 -2.82
N ASP A 104 8.93 -9.65 -1.73
CA ASP A 104 8.42 -10.05 -0.41
C ASP A 104 7.52 -8.96 0.18
N LYS A 105 7.92 -7.69 0.12
CA LYS A 105 7.05 -6.56 0.52
C LYS A 105 5.74 -6.54 -0.26
N THR A 106 5.79 -6.82 -1.56
CA THR A 106 4.59 -6.84 -2.42
C THR A 106 3.65 -8.00 -2.06
N ASP A 107 4.21 -9.17 -1.73
CA ASP A 107 3.44 -10.32 -1.27
C ASP A 107 2.79 -10.06 0.10
N SER A 108 3.55 -9.48 1.04
CA SER A 108 3.01 -9.04 2.33
C SER A 108 1.88 -8.04 2.15
N PHE A 109 2.06 -7.03 1.28
CA PHE A 109 1.02 -6.05 0.98
C PHE A 109 -0.24 -6.71 0.40
N LYS A 110 -0.09 -7.67 -0.53
CA LYS A 110 -1.22 -8.41 -1.09
C LYS A 110 -2.00 -9.18 -0.02
N ALA A 111 -1.29 -9.83 0.90
CA ALA A 111 -1.88 -10.57 2.02
C ALA A 111 -2.67 -9.62 2.94
N THR A 112 -2.03 -8.54 3.41
CA THR A 112 -2.68 -7.55 4.27
C THR A 112 -3.89 -6.91 3.59
N ARG A 113 -3.76 -6.44 2.35
CA ARG A 113 -4.89 -5.82 1.63
C ARG A 113 -6.09 -6.76 1.56
N LYS A 114 -5.86 -8.06 1.37
CA LYS A 114 -6.92 -9.06 1.36
C LYS A 114 -7.61 -9.17 2.72
N GLU A 115 -6.87 -9.13 3.81
CA GLU A 115 -7.41 -9.20 5.16
C GLU A 115 -8.18 -7.93 5.54
N LEU A 116 -7.62 -6.75 5.27
CA LEU A 116 -8.22 -5.46 5.63
C LEU A 116 -9.39 -5.06 4.73
N VAL A 117 -9.30 -5.26 3.41
CA VAL A 117 -10.27 -4.71 2.44
C VAL A 117 -11.35 -5.73 2.10
N HIS A 118 -11.01 -7.02 2.05
CA HIS A 118 -11.97 -8.07 1.71
C HIS A 118 -12.45 -8.82 2.95
N GLU A 119 -12.36 -8.17 4.12
CA GLU A 119 -12.70 -8.66 5.46
C GLU A 119 -13.70 -9.83 5.40
N LYS A 120 -13.16 -11.05 5.42
CA LYS A 120 -13.98 -12.24 5.59
C LYS A 120 -14.12 -12.37 7.09
N ALA A 121 -15.23 -11.87 7.64
CA ALA A 121 -15.55 -11.74 9.07
C ALA A 121 -15.45 -13.02 9.94
N PHE A 122 -14.89 -14.12 9.40
CA PHE A 122 -14.60 -15.37 10.09
C PHE A 122 -13.08 -15.62 10.28
N PHE A 123 -12.21 -14.73 9.80
CA PHE A 123 -10.77 -14.79 10.05
C PHE A 123 -10.41 -13.91 11.24
N ASP A 124 -10.81 -14.34 12.44
CA ASP A 124 -10.27 -13.78 13.68
C ASP A 124 -8.89 -14.40 13.90
N SER A 125 -7.83 -13.68 13.49
CA SER A 125 -6.45 -14.09 13.76
C SER A 125 -6.00 -13.76 15.18
N GLY A 126 -6.83 -13.10 16.00
CA GLY A 126 -6.46 -12.60 17.32
C GLY A 126 -5.39 -11.49 17.30
N GLU A 127 -4.98 -11.01 16.12
CA GLU A 127 -3.99 -9.94 15.97
C GLU A 127 -4.68 -8.63 15.61
N ILE A 128 -4.53 -7.62 16.48
CA ILE A 128 -4.90 -6.24 16.15
C ILE A 128 -3.88 -5.73 15.14
N LYS A 129 -4.19 -5.85 13.84
CA LYS A 129 -3.39 -5.19 12.81
C LYS A 129 -3.53 -3.68 12.94
N VAL A 130 -2.41 -3.03 13.21
CA VAL A 130 -2.32 -1.58 13.26
C VAL A 130 -2.34 -1.09 11.81
N ALA A 131 -3.51 -0.71 11.28
CA ALA A 131 -3.67 -0.31 9.88
C ALA A 131 -2.65 0.76 9.44
N GLN A 132 -2.09 1.53 10.37
CA GLN A 132 -1.03 2.49 10.12
C GLN A 132 0.31 1.84 9.69
N GLN A 133 0.70 0.69 10.27
CA GLN A 133 1.86 -0.08 9.81
C GLN A 133 1.63 -0.65 8.41
N GLU A 134 0.40 -1.04 8.14
CA GLU A 134 0.00 -1.59 6.85
C GLU A 134 -0.05 -0.51 5.74
N ALA A 135 -0.43 0.71 6.09
CA ALA A 135 -0.31 1.88 5.22
C ALA A 135 1.16 2.26 4.95
N GLU A 136 2.04 2.10 5.94
CA GLU A 136 3.49 2.28 5.74
C GLU A 136 4.06 1.23 4.78
N LEU A 137 3.69 -0.05 4.93
CA LEU A 137 4.06 -1.10 3.97
C LEU A 137 3.53 -0.78 2.56
N ALA A 138 2.29 -0.33 2.43
CA ALA A 138 1.72 0.06 1.15
C ALA A 138 2.52 1.21 0.49
N ASN A 139 2.85 2.25 1.26
CA ASN A 139 3.67 3.36 0.77
C ASN A 139 5.08 2.90 0.36
N GLN A 140 5.70 1.99 1.13
CA GLN A 140 6.99 1.38 0.77
C GLN A 140 6.90 0.59 -0.55
N VAL A 141 5.87 -0.23 -0.74
CA VAL A 141 5.64 -0.95 -2.00
C VAL A 141 5.51 0.01 -3.16
N MET A 142 4.73 1.08 -3.00
CA MET A 142 4.55 2.10 -4.04
C MET A 142 5.89 2.73 -4.43
N SER A 143 6.68 3.17 -3.45
CA SER A 143 8.00 3.76 -3.68
C SER A 143 8.97 2.77 -4.33
N SER A 144 9.07 1.54 -3.81
CA SER A 144 10.01 0.52 -4.31
C SER A 144 9.67 0.06 -5.72
N VAL A 145 8.38 -0.15 -6.03
CA VAL A 145 7.94 -0.53 -7.37
C VAL A 145 8.11 0.62 -8.36
N SER A 146 7.80 1.87 -7.96
CA SER A 146 8.03 3.04 -8.80
C SER A 146 9.50 3.14 -9.21
N HIS A 147 10.40 3.04 -8.23
CA HIS A 147 11.84 3.06 -8.47
C HIS A 147 12.30 1.90 -9.36
N ALA A 148 11.85 0.66 -9.10
CA ALA A 148 12.26 -0.52 -9.86
C ALA A 148 11.77 -0.50 -11.32
N LEU A 149 10.63 0.15 -11.59
CA LEU A 149 10.07 0.27 -12.93
C LEU A 149 10.46 1.57 -13.64
N GLY A 150 11.14 2.50 -12.95
CA GLY A 150 11.59 3.78 -13.51
C GLY A 150 10.44 4.76 -13.78
N ILE A 151 9.45 4.82 -12.87
CA ILE A 151 8.23 5.64 -12.97
C ILE A 151 8.00 6.51 -11.74
#